data_AF-A0A2A2RBG6-F1
#
_entry.id   AF-A0A2A2RBG6-F1
#
_cell.length_a   1.000
_cell.length_b   1.000
_cell.length_c   1.000
_cell.angle_alpha   90.00
_cell.angle_beta   90.00
_cell.angle_gamma   90.00
#
_symmetry.space_group_name_H-M   'P 1'
#
loop_
_entity.id
_entity.type
_entity.pdbx_description
1 polymer ?
#
loop_
_entity_poly.entity_id
_entity_poly.type
_entity_poly.pdbx_seq_one_letter_code
_entity_poly.pdbx_strand_id
1 'polypeptide(L)'
;MPVPAPEFEDLVVGLLDRFQRQQDRPRADPAVLRAVAARLGALVRADSPQGEPAALAAQVTGPAADAGLADAVVQLVKAITYPRLDVCRESYREVGPDGSCRRQLAGQARRRISGTHCVDCPHWLAFGPAEHEAWLRAAWRSDPAEFAADRGVFLPEDFRALRRLLSCPQ
;
A
#
# COMPACT_ATOMS: atom_id res chain seq x y z
N MET A 1 -17.36 10.15 -10.77
CA MET A 1 -16.48 10.21 -11.97
C MET A 1 -15.62 8.96 -11.89
N PRO A 2 -15.74 8.03 -12.86
CA PRO A 2 -14.97 6.79 -12.82
C PRO A 2 -13.48 7.12 -12.80
N VAL A 3 -12.72 6.36 -12.02
CA VAL A 3 -11.26 6.46 -11.94
C VAL A 3 -10.67 6.41 -13.36
N PRO A 4 -9.96 7.45 -13.85
CA PRO A 4 -9.36 7.42 -15.18
C PRO A 4 -8.36 6.26 -15.26
N ALA A 5 -8.57 5.35 -16.21
CA ALA A 5 -7.73 4.16 -16.34
C ALA A 5 -6.22 4.48 -16.45
N PRO A 6 -5.78 5.49 -17.25
CA PRO A 6 -4.35 5.82 -17.35
C PRO A 6 -3.75 6.29 -16.02
N GLU A 7 -4.46 7.16 -15.28
CA GLU A 7 -3.98 7.71 -14.01
C GLU A 7 -3.82 6.62 -12.94
N PHE A 8 -4.82 5.74 -12.83
CA PHE A 8 -4.75 4.59 -11.93
C PHE A 8 -3.60 3.65 -12.28
N GLU A 9 -3.47 3.31 -13.57
CA GLU A 9 -2.45 2.38 -14.02
C GLU A 9 -1.04 2.94 -13.84
N ASP A 10 -0.83 4.23 -14.11
CA ASP A 10 0.44 4.93 -13.87
C ASP A 10 0.81 4.94 -12.38
N LEU A 11 -0.16 5.24 -11.51
CA LEU A 11 0.06 5.20 -10.06
C LEU A 11 0.42 3.80 -9.57
N VAL A 12 -0.28 2.77 -10.05
CA VAL A 12 0.00 1.38 -9.67
C VAL A 12 1.38 0.95 -10.16
N VAL A 13 1.78 1.28 -11.38
CA VAL A 13 3.12 0.95 -11.90
C VAL A 13 4.20 1.61 -11.04
N GLY A 14 4.07 2.91 -10.76
CA GLY A 14 5.06 3.64 -9.95
C GLY A 14 5.20 3.06 -8.53
N LEU A 15 4.06 2.64 -7.97
CA LEU A 15 3.99 2.10 -6.62
C LEU A 15 4.55 0.68 -6.52
N LEU A 16 4.28 -0.19 -7.49
CA LEU A 16 4.90 -1.51 -7.60
C LEU A 16 6.41 -1.40 -7.80
N ASP A 17 6.84 -0.49 -8.67
CA ASP A 17 8.25 -0.21 -8.93
C ASP A 17 8.99 0.29 -7.67
N ARG A 18 8.40 1.24 -6.93
CA ARG A 18 8.93 1.67 -5.64
C ARG A 18 9.00 0.51 -4.66
N PHE A 19 7.95 -0.31 -4.56
CA PHE A 19 7.90 -1.41 -3.62
C PHE A 19 8.99 -2.45 -3.88
N GLN A 20 9.27 -2.78 -5.14
CA GLN A 20 10.39 -3.67 -5.50
C GLN A 20 11.74 -3.07 -5.11
N ARG A 21 11.98 -1.78 -5.43
CA ARG A 21 13.20 -1.06 -5.02
C ARG A 21 13.37 -1.02 -3.51
N GLN A 22 12.28 -0.79 -2.77
CA GLN A 22 12.24 -0.77 -1.31
C GLN A 22 12.62 -2.12 -0.67
N GLN A 23 12.46 -3.22 -1.41
CA GLN A 23 12.82 -4.57 -0.96
C GLN A 23 14.16 -5.07 -1.53
N ASP A 24 14.95 -4.20 -2.17
CA ASP A 24 16.18 -4.56 -2.88
C ASP A 24 15.96 -5.70 -3.89
N ARG A 25 14.77 -5.76 -4.49
CA ARG A 25 14.43 -6.76 -5.51
C ARG A 25 14.76 -6.27 -6.91
N PRO A 26 15.06 -7.19 -7.84
CA PRO A 26 15.12 -6.85 -9.25
C PRO A 26 13.83 -6.19 -9.71
N ARG A 27 13.95 -5.15 -10.51
CA ARG A 27 12.81 -4.49 -11.15
C ARG A 27 12.12 -5.49 -12.07
N ALA A 28 10.80 -5.66 -11.93
CA ALA A 28 10.04 -6.42 -12.90
C ALA A 28 10.08 -5.75 -14.27
N ASP A 29 9.88 -6.54 -15.31
CA ASP A 29 9.70 -6.03 -16.66
C ASP A 29 8.58 -4.97 -16.67
N PRO A 30 8.81 -3.75 -17.21
CA PRO A 30 7.78 -2.73 -17.33
C PRO A 30 6.49 -3.23 -18.00
N ALA A 31 6.58 -4.16 -18.96
CA ALA A 31 5.41 -4.77 -19.59
C ALA A 31 4.59 -5.62 -18.62
N VAL A 32 5.25 -6.34 -17.71
CA VAL A 32 4.59 -7.11 -16.64
C VAL A 32 3.90 -6.17 -15.66
N LEU A 33 4.57 -5.10 -15.22
CA LEU A 33 3.98 -4.10 -14.33
C LEU A 33 2.74 -3.45 -14.97
N ARG A 34 2.81 -3.10 -16.26
CA ARG A 34 1.68 -2.54 -17.01
C ARG A 34 0.52 -3.53 -17.14
N ALA A 35 0.80 -4.80 -17.41
CA ALA A 35 -0.24 -5.84 -17.47
C ALA A 35 -0.94 -6.04 -16.12
N VAL A 36 -0.18 -6.04 -15.02
CA VAL A 36 -0.73 -6.11 -13.65
C VAL A 36 -1.60 -4.89 -13.34
N ALA A 37 -1.10 -3.69 -13.68
CA ALA A 37 -1.85 -2.44 -13.48
C ALA A 37 -3.17 -2.42 -14.25
N ALA A 38 -3.17 -2.84 -15.52
CA ALA A 38 -4.38 -2.92 -16.33
C ALA A 38 -5.42 -3.90 -15.76
N ARG A 39 -4.98 -5.06 -15.23
CA ARG A 39 -5.85 -6.03 -14.57
C ARG A 39 -6.41 -5.50 -13.24
N LEU A 40 -5.61 -4.79 -12.45
CA LEU A 40 -6.10 -4.08 -11.25
C LEU A 40 -7.13 -3.00 -11.64
N GLY A 41 -6.89 -2.26 -12.73
CA GLY A 41 -7.83 -1.27 -13.23
C GLY A 41 -9.16 -1.91 -13.64
N ALA A 42 -9.11 -3.08 -14.29
CA ALA A 42 -10.31 -3.85 -14.60
C ALA A 42 -11.04 -4.31 -13.33
N LEU A 43 -10.31 -4.74 -12.28
CA LEU A 43 -10.89 -5.12 -11.00
C LEU A 43 -11.61 -3.95 -10.31
N VAL A 44 -11.03 -2.74 -10.33
CA VAL A 44 -11.64 -1.53 -9.76
C VAL A 44 -12.94 -1.11 -10.47
N ARG A 45 -13.05 -1.43 -11.76
CA ARG A 45 -14.23 -1.14 -12.59
C ARG A 45 -15.28 -2.24 -12.58
N ALA A 46 -14.95 -3.42 -12.04
CA ALA A 46 -15.91 -4.49 -11.90
C ALA A 46 -16.91 -4.13 -10.80
N ASP A 47 -18.20 -4.27 -11.08
CA ASP A 47 -19.23 -4.13 -10.05
C ASP A 47 -19.05 -5.22 -9.00
N SER A 48 -18.69 -4.82 -7.77
CA SER A 48 -18.55 -5.70 -6.60
C SER A 48 -17.67 -6.94 -6.83
N PRO A 49 -16.33 -6.79 -6.97
CA PRO A 49 -15.44 -7.92 -7.18
C PRO A 49 -15.56 -8.94 -6.03
N GLN A 50 -16.06 -10.14 -6.35
CA GLN A 50 -16.26 -11.23 -5.41
C GLN A 50 -15.02 -12.13 -5.33
N GLY A 51 -14.68 -12.57 -4.12
CA GLY A 51 -13.67 -13.60 -3.89
C GLY A 51 -12.63 -13.23 -2.84
N GLU A 52 -11.89 -14.25 -2.40
CA GLU A 52 -10.79 -14.07 -1.46
C GLU A 52 -9.68 -13.20 -2.09
N PRO A 53 -9.12 -12.22 -1.36
CA PRO A 53 -8.09 -11.33 -1.89
C PRO A 53 -6.89 -12.06 -2.49
N ALA A 54 -6.51 -13.21 -1.94
CA ALA A 54 -5.42 -14.02 -2.47
C ALA A 54 -5.74 -14.62 -3.85
N ALA A 55 -6.99 -15.05 -4.07
CA ALA A 55 -7.43 -15.60 -5.35
C ALA A 55 -7.53 -14.50 -6.42
N LEU A 56 -8.10 -13.34 -6.07
CA LEU A 56 -8.14 -12.17 -6.94
C LEU A 56 -6.72 -11.68 -7.27
N ALA A 57 -5.83 -11.66 -6.28
CA ALA A 57 -4.44 -11.30 -6.49
C ALA A 57 -3.72 -12.27 -7.44
N ALA A 58 -3.95 -13.57 -7.34
CA ALA A 58 -3.36 -14.54 -8.27
C ALA A 58 -3.81 -14.30 -9.72
N GLN A 59 -5.10 -14.01 -9.93
CA GLN A 59 -5.65 -13.67 -11.26
C GLN A 59 -5.03 -12.39 -11.83
N VAL A 60 -4.87 -11.37 -11.00
CA VAL A 60 -4.26 -10.10 -11.38
C VAL A 60 -2.77 -10.26 -11.70
N THR A 61 -2.05 -10.98 -10.84
CA THR A 61 -0.60 -11.16 -10.91
C THR A 61 -0.20 -11.88 -12.20
N GLY A 62 -0.92 -12.94 -12.56
CA GLY A 62 -0.61 -13.78 -13.72
C GLY A 62 0.66 -14.62 -13.55
N PRO A 63 0.99 -15.48 -14.52
CA PRO A 63 2.01 -16.53 -14.36
C PRO A 63 3.47 -16.03 -14.43
N ALA A 64 3.71 -14.82 -14.93
CA ALA A 64 5.06 -14.29 -15.18
C ALA A 64 5.64 -13.47 -14.02
N ALA A 65 4.89 -13.31 -12.93
CA ALA A 65 5.31 -12.47 -11.81
C ALA A 65 6.09 -13.26 -10.75
N ASP A 66 7.10 -12.61 -10.16
CA ASP A 66 7.81 -13.15 -9.01
C ASP A 66 6.98 -13.04 -7.71
N ALA A 67 7.43 -13.75 -6.67
CA ALA A 67 6.75 -13.80 -5.37
C ALA A 67 6.63 -12.42 -4.68
N GLY A 68 7.60 -11.53 -4.86
CA GLY A 68 7.56 -10.18 -4.29
C GLY A 68 6.52 -9.29 -4.97
N LEU A 69 6.39 -9.40 -6.29
CA LEU A 69 5.31 -8.76 -7.04
C LEU A 69 3.94 -9.32 -6.60
N ALA A 70 3.81 -10.63 -6.43
CA ALA A 70 2.59 -11.25 -5.94
C ALA A 70 2.17 -10.72 -4.56
N ASP A 71 3.10 -10.58 -3.61
CA ASP A 71 2.84 -10.01 -2.28
C ASP A 71 2.34 -8.56 -2.35
N ALA A 72 2.92 -7.76 -3.26
CA ALA A 72 2.49 -6.39 -3.49
C ALA A 72 1.06 -6.34 -4.04
N VAL A 73 0.75 -7.20 -5.00
CA VAL A 73 -0.58 -7.30 -5.61
C VAL A 73 -1.63 -7.73 -4.58
N VAL A 74 -1.33 -8.67 -3.68
CA VAL A 74 -2.24 -9.03 -2.58
C VAL A 74 -2.61 -7.82 -1.73
N GLN A 75 -1.63 -6.95 -1.43
CA GLN A 75 -1.89 -5.74 -0.66
C GLN A 75 -2.73 -4.73 -1.45
N LEU A 76 -2.47 -4.55 -2.75
CA LEU A 76 -3.28 -3.68 -3.60
C LEU A 76 -4.72 -4.17 -3.74
N VAL A 77 -4.92 -5.48 -3.94
CA VAL A 77 -6.26 -6.07 -3.99
C VAL A 77 -7.01 -5.82 -2.69
N LYS A 78 -6.37 -5.99 -1.52
CA LYS A 78 -6.99 -5.64 -0.23
C LYS A 78 -7.37 -4.15 -0.16
N ALA A 79 -6.52 -3.26 -0.67
CA ALA A 79 -6.83 -1.82 -0.70
C ALA A 79 -8.07 -1.52 -1.56
N ILE A 80 -8.27 -2.29 -2.63
CA ILE A 80 -9.38 -2.12 -3.58
C ILE A 80 -10.68 -2.75 -3.04
N THR A 81 -10.60 -3.96 -2.48
CA THR A 81 -11.79 -4.78 -2.18
C THR A 81 -12.26 -4.71 -0.73
N TYR A 82 -11.37 -4.38 0.23
CA TYR A 82 -11.81 -4.29 1.62
C TYR A 82 -12.57 -2.99 1.86
N PRO A 83 -13.61 -3.03 2.71
CA PRO A 83 -14.30 -1.82 3.12
C PRO A 83 -13.31 -0.86 3.76
N ARG A 84 -13.48 0.42 3.46
CA ARG A 84 -12.71 1.47 4.13
C ARG A 84 -13.06 1.43 5.61
N LEU A 85 -12.04 1.52 6.46
CA LEU A 85 -12.26 1.68 7.88
C LEU A 85 -12.50 3.16 8.16
N ASP A 86 -13.54 3.46 8.94
CA ASP A 86 -13.76 4.81 9.47
C ASP A 86 -12.91 5.08 10.72
N VAL A 87 -12.45 4.02 11.38
CA VAL A 87 -11.66 4.06 12.60
C VAL A 87 -10.32 3.37 12.40
N CYS A 88 -9.23 4.05 12.76
CA CYS A 88 -7.90 3.46 12.74
C CYS A 88 -7.79 2.38 13.81
N ARG A 89 -7.27 1.20 13.43
CA ARG A 89 -7.04 0.08 14.37
C ARG A 89 -5.85 0.28 15.30
N GLU A 90 -5.08 1.34 15.09
CA GLU A 90 -3.90 1.68 15.88
C GLU A 90 -2.81 0.59 15.99
N SER A 91 -2.88 -0.46 15.16
CA SER A 91 -1.91 -1.56 15.18
C SER A 91 -0.45 -1.13 14.93
N TYR A 92 -0.26 0.08 14.39
CA TYR A 92 1.05 0.68 14.11
C TYR A 92 1.79 1.18 15.37
N ARG A 93 1.14 1.17 16.54
CA ARG A 93 1.74 1.49 17.85
C ARG A 93 1.60 0.35 18.87
N GLU A 94 1.13 -0.80 18.42
CA GLU A 94 0.99 -2.01 19.23
C GLU A 94 2.38 -2.56 19.56
N VAL A 95 2.71 -2.60 20.86
CA VAL A 95 4.03 -3.01 21.34
C VAL A 95 4.06 -4.51 21.65
N GLY A 96 5.16 -5.16 21.29
CA GLY A 96 5.46 -6.52 21.71
C GLY A 96 6.01 -6.58 23.14
N PRO A 97 6.37 -7.78 23.64
CA PRO A 97 6.96 -7.96 24.96
C PRO A 97 8.27 -7.19 25.18
N ASP A 98 8.99 -6.88 24.10
CA ASP A 98 10.24 -6.10 24.11
C ASP A 98 10.01 -4.58 24.10
N GLY A 99 8.75 -4.12 24.16
CA GLY A 99 8.37 -2.71 24.11
C GLY A 99 8.43 -2.09 22.71
N SER A 100 8.88 -2.83 21.69
CA SER A 100 8.96 -2.33 20.32
C SER A 100 7.65 -2.53 19.56
N CYS A 101 7.35 -1.64 18.62
CA CYS A 101 6.28 -1.89 17.65
C CYS A 101 6.86 -2.48 16.37
N ARG A 102 6.55 -3.75 16.09
CA ARG A 102 7.03 -4.44 14.88
C ARG A 102 6.69 -3.69 13.59
N ARG A 103 5.59 -2.94 13.54
CA ARG A 103 5.21 -2.18 12.33
C ARG A 103 6.02 -0.91 12.11
N GLN A 104 6.69 -0.41 13.13
CA GLN A 104 7.58 0.75 13.07
C GLN A 104 9.02 0.35 12.70
N LEU A 105 9.35 -0.94 12.76
CA LEU A 105 10.64 -1.44 12.30
C LEU A 105 10.74 -1.27 10.78
N ALA A 106 11.81 -0.63 10.32
CA ALA A 106 12.01 -0.36 8.90
C ALA A 106 11.94 -1.63 8.04
N GLY A 107 12.53 -2.75 8.49
CA GLY A 107 12.45 -4.04 7.78
C GLY A 107 11.02 -4.58 7.61
N GLN A 108 10.11 -4.29 8.53
CA GLN A 108 8.70 -4.71 8.44
C GLN A 108 7.87 -3.72 7.62
N ALA A 109 8.14 -2.42 7.74
CA ALA A 109 7.49 -1.41 6.91
C ALA A 109 7.89 -1.57 5.43
N ARG A 110 9.14 -1.96 5.14
CA ARG A 110 9.61 -2.25 3.77
C ARG A 110 8.81 -3.36 3.08
N ARG A 111 8.18 -4.25 3.85
CA ARG A 111 7.32 -5.33 3.34
C ARG A 111 5.89 -4.88 3.04
N ARG A 112 5.55 -3.63 3.36
CA ARG A 112 4.22 -3.08 3.22
C ARG A 112 4.19 -1.98 2.18
N ILE A 113 3.20 -2.06 1.33
CA ILE A 113 3.00 -1.08 0.27
C ILE A 113 2.54 0.28 0.84
N SER A 114 1.85 0.22 1.99
CA SER A 114 1.43 1.34 2.82
C SER A 114 2.43 1.71 3.92
N GLY A 115 3.63 1.12 3.97
CA GLY A 115 4.59 1.41 5.04
C GLY A 115 4.13 0.91 6.42
N THR A 116 4.29 1.71 7.46
CA THR A 116 3.95 1.31 8.85
C THR A 116 2.45 1.16 9.09
N HIS A 117 1.61 1.75 8.25
CA HIS A 117 0.16 1.70 8.40
C HIS A 117 -0.44 0.41 7.85
N CYS A 118 -1.66 0.11 8.28
CA CYS A 118 -2.50 -0.84 7.54
C CYS A 118 -2.80 -0.32 6.14
N VAL A 119 -3.03 -1.23 5.21
CA VAL A 119 -3.41 -0.96 3.82
C VAL A 119 -4.74 -0.16 3.76
N ASP A 120 -5.60 -0.31 4.76
CA ASP A 120 -6.92 0.29 4.89
C ASP A 120 -6.98 1.44 5.94
N CYS A 121 -5.84 2.01 6.33
CA CYS A 121 -5.80 3.08 7.33
C CYS A 121 -6.59 4.34 6.87
N PRO A 122 -7.55 4.86 7.68
CA PRO A 122 -8.31 6.07 7.31
C PRO A 122 -7.45 7.33 7.20
N HIS A 123 -6.31 7.39 7.89
CA HIS A 123 -5.46 8.59 7.95
C HIS A 123 -4.83 8.96 6.61
N TRP A 124 -4.77 8.03 5.64
CA TRP A 124 -4.37 8.36 4.26
C TRP A 124 -5.28 9.40 3.60
N LEU A 125 -6.55 9.42 4.00
CA LEU A 125 -7.58 10.31 3.47
C LEU A 125 -7.86 11.47 4.42
N ALA A 126 -7.91 11.18 5.72
CA ALA A 126 -8.28 12.17 6.73
C ALA A 126 -7.18 13.23 6.96
N PHE A 127 -5.90 12.84 6.89
CA PHE A 127 -4.80 13.75 7.23
C PHE A 127 -4.08 14.32 6.01
N GLY A 128 -3.60 15.56 6.17
CA GLY A 128 -2.57 16.11 5.30
C GLY A 128 -1.22 15.38 5.47
N PRO A 129 -0.25 15.53 4.54
CA PRO A 129 1.06 14.90 4.67
C PRO A 129 1.79 15.23 5.98
N ALA A 130 1.88 16.52 6.33
CA ALA A 130 2.56 16.98 7.54
C ALA A 130 1.84 16.54 8.82
N GLU A 131 0.50 16.54 8.82
CA GLU A 131 -0.31 16.09 9.95
C GLU A 131 -0.14 14.59 10.21
N HIS A 132 -0.18 13.78 9.15
CA HIS A 132 0.02 12.33 9.26
C HIS A 132 1.41 12.00 9.79
N GLU A 133 2.40 12.78 9.37
CA GLU A 133 3.77 12.70 9.85
C GLU A 133 3.92 13.08 11.33
N ALA A 134 3.37 14.22 11.74
CA ALA A 134 3.40 14.66 13.14
C ALA A 134 2.73 13.62 14.04
N TRP A 135 1.59 13.08 13.61
CA TRP A 135 0.87 12.04 14.33
C TRP A 135 1.68 10.75 14.47
N LEU A 136 2.34 10.31 13.39
CA LEU A 136 3.14 9.08 13.43
C LEU A 136 4.39 9.25 14.30
N ARG A 137 5.04 10.41 14.26
CA ARG A 137 6.15 10.76 15.17
C ARG A 137 5.71 10.72 16.64
N ALA A 138 4.54 11.28 16.96
CA ALA A 138 4.04 11.32 18.33
C ALA A 138 3.69 9.92 18.88
N ALA A 139 3.32 8.99 18.00
CA ALA A 139 2.99 7.62 18.35
C ALA A 139 4.16 6.63 18.13
N TRP A 140 5.35 7.14 17.84
CA TRP A 140 6.54 6.32 17.65
C TRP A 140 6.98 5.68 18.98
N ARG A 141 7.31 4.40 18.92
CA ARG A 141 7.69 3.53 20.05
C ARG A 141 9.13 3.03 19.92
N SER A 142 9.59 2.85 18.68
CA SER A 142 11.00 2.55 18.37
C SER A 142 11.86 3.82 18.42
N ASP A 143 13.11 3.75 17.94
CA ASP A 143 13.97 4.94 17.80
C ASP A 143 13.36 5.94 16.79
N PRO A 144 13.05 7.18 17.20
CA PRO A 144 12.53 8.22 16.30
C PRO A 144 13.48 8.59 15.16
N ALA A 145 14.78 8.32 15.28
CA ALA A 145 15.75 8.54 14.21
C ALA A 145 15.49 7.62 13.01
N GLU A 146 14.99 6.40 13.24
CA GLU A 146 14.60 5.48 12.16
C GLU A 146 13.49 6.09 11.29
N PHE A 147 12.49 6.71 11.92
CA PHE A 147 11.40 7.36 11.19
C PHE A 147 11.91 8.47 10.29
N ALA A 148 12.82 9.31 10.80
CA ALA A 148 13.39 10.41 10.04
C ALA A 148 14.25 9.92 8.86
N ALA A 149 15.05 8.88 9.07
CA ALA A 149 15.92 8.30 8.05
C ALA A 149 15.12 7.61 6.92
N ASP A 150 14.02 6.93 7.26
CA ASP A 150 13.22 6.12 6.33
C ASP A 150 11.81 6.66 6.09
N ARG A 151 11.63 7.98 6.19
CA ARG A 151 10.31 8.64 6.10
C ARG A 151 9.50 8.22 4.88
N GLY A 152 10.13 8.01 3.72
CA GLY A 152 9.47 7.58 2.49
C GLY A 152 8.93 6.14 2.52
N VAL A 153 9.52 5.27 3.36
CA VAL A 153 9.02 3.90 3.58
C VAL A 153 7.78 3.94 4.46
N PHE A 154 7.76 4.80 5.46
CA PHE A 154 6.70 4.86 6.45
C PHE A 154 5.48 5.66 6.00
N LEU A 155 5.70 6.70 5.19
CA LEU A 155 4.68 7.57 4.62
C LEU A 155 4.79 7.67 3.10
N PRO A 156 4.51 6.57 2.37
CA PRO A 156 4.51 6.57 0.92
C PRO A 156 3.39 7.45 0.34
N GLU A 157 3.79 8.56 -0.30
CA GLU A 157 2.84 9.51 -0.90
C GLU A 157 2.15 8.94 -2.15
N ASP A 158 2.77 8.00 -2.85
CA ASP A 158 2.14 7.28 -3.96
C ASP A 158 0.97 6.40 -3.50
N PHE A 159 1.10 5.70 -2.36
CA PHE A 159 0.02 4.95 -1.75
C PHE A 159 -1.11 5.89 -1.28
N ARG A 160 -0.76 7.07 -0.73
CA ARG A 160 -1.75 8.11 -0.40
C ARG A 160 -2.54 8.54 -1.65
N ALA A 161 -1.86 8.79 -2.76
CA ALA A 161 -2.48 9.16 -4.02
C ALA A 161 -3.43 8.07 -4.50
N LEU A 162 -3.01 6.80 -4.46
CA LEU A 162 -3.88 5.65 -4.76
C LEU A 162 -5.13 5.64 -3.87
N ARG A 163 -4.99 5.81 -2.55
CA ARG A 163 -6.14 5.82 -1.62
C ARG A 163 -7.13 6.93 -1.96
N ARG A 164 -6.64 8.13 -2.30
CA ARG A 164 -7.47 9.27 -2.70
C ARG A 164 -8.22 8.96 -3.99
N LEU A 165 -7.53 8.42 -4.99
CA LEU A 165 -8.12 8.04 -6.26
C LEU A 165 -9.24 7.00 -6.09
N LEU A 166 -8.99 5.95 -5.29
CA LEU A 166 -9.98 4.93 -4.96
C LEU A 166 -11.17 5.44 -4.12
N SER A 167 -11.05 6.63 -3.52
CA SER A 167 -12.07 7.23 -2.66
C SER A 167 -12.93 8.27 -3.36
N CYS A 168 -12.58 8.65 -4.59
CA CYS A 168 -13.40 9.51 -5.42
C CYS A 168 -14.71 8.76 -5.76
N PRO A 169 -15.90 9.36 -5.60
CA PRO A 169 -17.15 8.70 -5.94
C PRO A 169 -17.11 8.27 -7.41
N GLN A 170 -17.32 6.98 -7.68
CA GLN A 170 -17.43 6.44 -9.04
C GLN A 170 -18.71 6.95 -9.70
#